data_AF-M4DUZ8-F1
#
_entry.id   AF-M4DUZ8-F1
#
_cell.length_a   1.000
_cell.length_b   1.000
_cell.length_c   1.000
_cell.angle_alpha   90.00
_cell.angle_beta   90.00
_cell.angle_gamma   90.00
#
_symmetry.space_group_name_H-M   'P 1'
#
loop_
_entity.id
_entity.type
_entity.pdbx_description
1 polymer ?
#
loop_
_entity_poly.entity_id
_entity_poly.type
_entity_poly.pdbx_seq_one_letter_code
_entity_poly.pdbx_strand_id
1 'polypeptide(L)'
;MAATLMNRAISRTEPVGAFRLSLNLLRNFSAPAAAASPSTENPSSDPIKPKRRKKKNLIEVAQFLPNWGVGYHMAKAHWNGVSYEITKINLYKDGRHGKAWGIVHKDGLRAAEAPKKISGVHKRCWKYIPNLSKTTPATTSSAPAAEVQAA
;
A
#
# COMPACT_ATOMS: atom_id res chain seq x y z
N MET A 1 -10.94 -60.78 -12.96
CA MET A 1 -10.61 -60.91 -11.53
C MET A 1 -10.03 -59.56 -11.11
N ALA A 2 -10.66 -58.65 -10.37
CA ALA A 2 -11.67 -58.72 -9.30
C ALA A 2 -11.19 -59.52 -8.07
N ALA A 3 -11.22 -59.03 -6.82
CA ALA A 3 -11.61 -57.71 -6.22
C ALA A 3 -10.62 -57.36 -5.07
N THR A 4 -10.72 -56.38 -4.14
CA THR A 4 -11.77 -55.48 -3.56
C THR A 4 -11.30 -53.98 -3.65
N LEU A 5 -11.73 -52.89 -2.96
CA LEU A 5 -12.41 -52.50 -1.70
C LEU A 5 -11.61 -52.82 -0.39
N MET A 6 -11.59 -52.02 0.68
CA MET A 6 -12.59 -51.08 1.25
C MET A 6 -12.00 -49.97 2.18
N ASN A 7 -12.85 -49.09 2.72
CA ASN A 7 -12.54 -47.81 3.39
C ASN A 7 -12.15 -47.89 4.89
N ARG A 8 -11.45 -46.86 5.39
CA ARG A 8 -11.35 -46.44 6.81
C ARG A 8 -10.85 -44.99 6.90
N ALA A 9 -11.36 -44.05 7.70
CA ALA A 9 -12.69 -43.79 8.27
C ALA A 9 -12.70 -42.30 8.74
N ILE A 10 -13.83 -41.58 8.65
CA ILE A 10 -13.94 -40.18 9.13
C ILE A 10 -14.87 -40.11 10.35
N SER A 11 -14.30 -39.82 11.52
CA SER A 11 -15.01 -39.50 12.77
C SER A 11 -14.22 -38.40 13.50
N ARG A 12 -14.67 -37.14 13.57
CA ARG A 12 -15.80 -36.58 14.37
C ARG A 12 -15.49 -36.44 15.88
N THR A 13 -15.20 -35.21 16.32
CA THR A 13 -15.66 -34.61 17.59
C THR A 13 -15.58 -33.07 17.52
N GLU A 14 -16.75 -32.45 17.38
CA GLU A 14 -17.06 -31.05 17.76
C GLU A 14 -17.35 -30.99 19.28
N PRO A 15 -17.64 -29.83 19.92
CA PRO A 15 -17.23 -28.43 19.71
C PRO A 15 -16.68 -27.81 21.04
N VAL A 16 -17.21 -26.64 21.45
CA VAL A 16 -17.04 -25.90 22.72
C VAL A 16 -15.78 -25.03 22.84
N GLY A 17 -15.97 -23.73 22.57
CA GLY A 17 -14.99 -22.65 22.78
C GLY A 17 -15.64 -21.27 22.77
N ALA A 18 -16.89 -21.17 23.25
CA ALA A 18 -17.74 -19.99 23.09
C ALA A 18 -17.33 -18.83 24.03
N PHE A 19 -16.38 -18.01 23.58
CA PHE A 19 -16.03 -16.75 24.24
C PHE A 19 -17.21 -15.76 24.21
N ARG A 20 -18.08 -15.87 25.23
CA ARG A 20 -19.14 -14.91 25.54
C ARG A 20 -18.52 -13.57 25.95
N LEU A 21 -18.22 -12.71 24.98
CA LEU A 21 -17.93 -11.30 25.21
C LEU A 21 -19.18 -10.64 25.79
N SER A 22 -19.20 -10.43 27.11
CA SER A 22 -20.28 -9.74 27.80
C SER A 22 -20.31 -8.28 27.38
N LEU A 23 -21.37 -7.91 26.65
CA LEU A 23 -21.70 -6.52 26.37
C LEU A 23 -22.24 -5.88 27.66
N ASN A 24 -21.32 -5.50 28.56
CA ASN A 24 -21.63 -4.72 29.76
C ASN A 24 -22.03 -3.30 29.35
N LEU A 25 -23.29 -3.19 28.92
CA LEU A 25 -24.01 -1.97 28.59
C LEU A 25 -23.90 -0.99 29.77
N LEU A 26 -23.10 0.06 29.61
CA LEU A 26 -22.80 0.99 30.70
C LEU A 26 -24.00 1.91 30.98
N ARG A 27 -24.87 1.41 31.86
CA ARG A 27 -25.79 2.12 32.75
C ARG A 27 -25.75 3.65 32.63
N ASN A 28 -26.79 4.17 31.98
CA ASN A 28 -27.57 5.35 32.38
C ASN A 28 -27.04 6.11 33.62
N PHE A 29 -26.44 7.28 33.38
CA PHE A 29 -26.41 8.37 34.35
C PHE A 29 -27.42 9.42 33.91
N SER A 30 -28.45 9.64 34.73
CA SER A 30 -29.45 10.69 34.55
C SER A 30 -29.28 11.71 35.67
N ALA A 31 -28.99 12.96 35.31
CA ALA A 31 -28.83 14.08 36.23
C ALA A 31 -29.14 15.41 35.50
N PRO A 32 -30.29 16.06 35.75
CA PRO A 32 -30.62 17.36 35.17
C PRO A 32 -30.29 18.50 36.14
N ALA A 33 -29.36 19.39 35.78
CA ALA A 33 -29.10 20.62 36.54
C ALA A 33 -28.53 21.77 35.67
N ALA A 34 -29.43 22.70 35.31
CA ALA A 34 -29.29 24.16 35.20
C ALA A 34 -28.08 24.88 34.55
N ALA A 35 -28.41 26.06 34.02
CA ALA A 35 -27.57 27.24 33.74
C ALA A 35 -26.66 27.21 32.48
N ALA A 36 -26.43 28.40 31.93
CA ALA A 36 -25.81 28.62 30.63
C ALA A 36 -24.74 29.71 30.68
N SER A 37 -23.73 29.60 29.80
CA SER A 37 -23.03 30.72 29.15
C SER A 37 -22.20 30.20 27.98
N PRO A 38 -22.13 30.92 26.84
CA PRO A 38 -21.23 30.57 25.74
C PRO A 38 -19.82 31.09 26.02
N SER A 39 -18.85 30.19 26.17
CA SER A 39 -17.44 30.55 26.32
C SER A 39 -16.67 30.30 25.03
N THR A 40 -16.26 31.42 24.44
CA THR A 40 -15.24 31.68 23.41
C THR A 40 -14.29 30.54 23.06
N GLU A 41 -14.05 30.41 21.76
CA GLU A 41 -13.00 29.59 21.17
C GLU A 41 -11.61 29.76 21.82
N ASN A 42 -10.93 28.64 22.07
CA ASN A 42 -9.49 28.65 22.31
C ASN A 42 -8.88 27.39 21.65
N PRO A 43 -8.06 27.53 20.59
CA PRO A 43 -7.46 26.39 19.91
C PRO A 43 -6.35 25.81 20.79
N SER A 44 -6.63 24.71 21.51
CA SER A 44 -5.61 24.02 22.30
C SER A 44 -4.49 23.55 21.37
N SER A 45 -3.30 24.11 21.56
CA SER A 45 -2.09 23.78 20.77
C SER A 45 -1.50 22.45 21.21
N ASP A 46 -2.34 21.40 21.27
CA ASP A 46 -1.92 20.03 21.52
C ASP A 46 -0.97 19.58 20.40
N PRO A 47 0.28 19.17 20.70
CA PRO A 47 1.20 18.68 19.69
C PRO A 47 0.60 17.42 19.06
N ILE A 48 0.19 17.51 17.79
CA ILE A 48 -0.60 16.50 17.09
C ILE A 48 0.22 15.21 16.92
N LYS A 49 0.15 14.35 17.95
CA LYS A 49 0.76 13.01 18.00
C LYS A 49 0.38 12.28 16.70
N PRO A 50 1.35 11.84 15.87
CA PRO A 50 1.11 11.55 14.46
C PRO A 50 0.09 10.42 14.27
N LYS A 51 -1.16 10.81 13.95
CA LYS A 51 -2.34 9.95 13.91
C LYS A 51 -2.06 8.71 13.06
N ARG A 52 -1.84 7.57 13.72
CA ARG A 52 -1.23 6.32 13.21
C ARG A 52 -1.66 6.03 11.76
N ARG A 53 -0.79 6.37 10.80
CA ARG A 53 -1.13 6.37 9.36
C ARG A 53 -1.63 4.97 8.95
N LYS A 54 -2.90 4.88 8.53
CA LYS A 54 -3.53 3.61 8.11
C LYS A 54 -2.74 3.04 6.93
N LYS A 55 -2.23 1.81 7.04
CA LYS A 55 -1.45 1.15 5.99
C LYS A 55 -2.25 1.07 4.68
N LYS A 56 -1.59 1.35 3.55
CA LYS A 56 -2.21 1.47 2.23
C LYS A 56 -1.92 0.28 1.30
N ASN A 57 -2.84 0.07 0.36
CA ASN A 57 -2.73 -0.80 -0.82
C ASN A 57 -1.93 -0.07 -1.93
N LEU A 58 -1.22 -0.80 -2.81
CA LEU A 58 -0.44 -0.20 -3.91
C LEU A 58 -1.30 0.76 -4.76
N ILE A 59 -2.54 0.39 -5.06
CA ILE A 59 -3.47 1.22 -5.85
C ILE A 59 -3.82 2.52 -5.12
N GLU A 60 -4.02 2.46 -3.79
CA GLU A 60 -4.27 3.68 -3.00
C GLU A 60 -3.04 4.59 -2.95
N VAL A 61 -1.82 4.04 -2.96
CA VAL A 61 -0.58 4.85 -3.01
C VAL A 61 -0.40 5.45 -4.40
N ALA A 62 -0.65 4.67 -5.45
CA ALA A 62 -0.61 5.09 -6.85
C ALA A 62 -1.61 6.21 -7.17
N GLN A 63 -2.79 6.20 -6.53
CA GLN A 63 -3.81 7.24 -6.69
C GLN A 63 -3.37 8.63 -6.15
N PHE A 64 -2.37 8.70 -5.27
CA PHE A 64 -1.79 9.96 -4.80
C PHE A 64 -0.63 10.48 -5.67
N LEU A 65 -0.29 9.79 -6.76
CA LEU A 65 0.81 10.15 -7.66
C LEU A 65 0.25 10.50 -9.06
N PRO A 66 0.89 11.42 -9.80
CA PRO A 66 0.52 11.69 -11.19
C PRO A 66 0.65 10.41 -12.03
N ASN A 67 -0.15 10.32 -13.10
CA ASN A 67 -0.16 9.17 -14.02
C ASN A 67 -0.31 7.79 -13.32
N TRP A 68 -1.06 7.74 -12.22
CA TRP A 68 -1.22 6.55 -11.37
C TRP A 68 0.11 5.93 -10.90
N GLY A 69 1.12 6.78 -10.67
CA GLY A 69 2.43 6.34 -10.19
C GLY A 69 3.26 5.54 -11.19
N VAL A 70 2.93 5.56 -12.49
CA VAL A 70 3.79 4.97 -13.54
C VAL A 70 5.15 5.69 -13.57
N GLY A 71 6.24 4.93 -13.61
CA GLY A 71 7.62 5.41 -13.48
C GLY A 71 8.09 5.64 -12.03
N TYR A 72 7.22 5.45 -11.03
CA TYR A 72 7.59 5.59 -9.61
C TYR A 72 7.85 4.24 -8.94
N HIS A 73 8.76 4.24 -7.96
CA HIS A 73 9.16 3.06 -7.21
C HIS A 73 8.33 2.88 -5.93
N MET A 74 7.85 1.66 -5.74
CA MET A 74 7.15 1.25 -4.52
C MET A 74 7.71 -0.04 -3.95
N ALA A 75 7.62 -0.20 -2.63
CA ALA A 75 7.96 -1.46 -1.96
C ALA A 75 6.92 -1.80 -0.90
N LYS A 76 6.94 -3.04 -0.42
CA LYS A 76 6.23 -3.40 0.81
C LYS A 76 7.03 -2.91 2.02
N ALA A 77 6.35 -2.58 3.10
CA ALA A 77 6.96 -1.99 4.29
C ALA A 77 8.02 -2.89 4.95
N HIS A 78 7.95 -4.21 4.73
CA HIS A 78 8.88 -5.24 5.21
C HIS A 78 9.88 -5.72 4.14
N TRP A 79 9.93 -5.07 2.97
CA TRP A 79 10.94 -5.35 1.95
C TRP A 79 12.09 -4.35 2.08
N ASN A 80 13.29 -4.91 2.21
CA ASN A 80 14.58 -4.22 2.18
C ASN A 80 15.27 -4.61 0.86
N GLY A 81 16.01 -3.68 0.24
CA GLY A 81 16.65 -3.85 -1.08
C GLY A 81 15.69 -3.92 -2.27
N VAL A 82 14.54 -4.60 -2.13
CA VAL A 82 13.60 -4.85 -3.23
C VAL A 82 12.52 -3.78 -3.36
N SER A 83 12.46 -3.16 -4.55
CA SER A 83 11.38 -2.26 -4.97
C SER A 83 10.87 -2.62 -6.36
N TYR A 84 9.72 -2.04 -6.75
CA TYR A 84 9.10 -2.20 -8.05
C TYR A 84 8.85 -0.83 -8.67
N GLU A 85 9.38 -0.60 -9.87
CA GLU A 85 9.00 0.54 -10.72
C GLU A 85 7.70 0.19 -11.44
N ILE A 86 6.65 0.99 -11.29
CA ILE A 86 5.34 0.69 -11.89
C ILE A 86 5.35 1.03 -13.39
N THR A 87 5.02 0.07 -14.25
CA THR A 87 4.92 0.27 -15.71
C THR A 87 3.47 0.38 -16.19
N LYS A 88 2.54 -0.36 -15.57
CA LYS A 88 1.12 -0.36 -15.95
C LYS A 88 0.22 -0.74 -14.78
N ILE A 89 -0.91 -0.06 -14.65
CA ILE A 89 -2.00 -0.45 -13.75
C ILE A 89 -3.27 -0.68 -14.60
N ASN A 90 -4.04 -1.70 -14.25
CA ASN A 90 -5.38 -1.95 -14.79
C ASN A 90 -6.35 -2.07 -13.60
N LEU A 91 -7.30 -1.13 -13.51
CA LEU A 91 -8.22 -1.00 -12.39
C LEU A 91 -9.51 -1.81 -12.60
N TYR A 92 -10.12 -2.22 -11.50
CA TYR A 92 -11.49 -2.71 -11.47
C TYR A 92 -12.46 -1.57 -11.14
N LYS A 93 -13.77 -1.82 -11.28
CA LYS A 93 -14.87 -0.84 -11.11
C LYS A 93 -14.77 0.09 -9.88
N ASP A 94 -14.20 -0.39 -8.77
CA ASP A 94 -14.13 0.37 -7.51
C ASP A 94 -13.01 1.44 -7.50
N GLY A 95 -12.11 1.45 -8.49
CA GLY A 95 -10.88 2.27 -8.55
C GLY A 95 -9.80 1.92 -7.52
N ARG A 96 -10.17 1.32 -6.38
CA ARG A 96 -9.28 0.94 -5.26
C ARG A 96 -8.55 -0.40 -5.47
N HIS A 97 -8.94 -1.14 -6.49
CA HIS A 97 -8.52 -2.52 -6.74
C HIS A 97 -8.12 -2.70 -8.20
N GLY A 98 -7.20 -3.62 -8.48
CA GLY A 98 -6.73 -3.86 -9.84
C GLY A 98 -5.55 -4.83 -9.92
N LYS A 99 -4.99 -4.92 -11.12
CA LYS A 99 -3.74 -5.61 -11.46
C LYS A 99 -2.67 -4.54 -11.73
N ALA A 100 -1.43 -4.78 -11.34
CA ALA A 100 -0.29 -3.93 -11.65
C ALA A 100 0.86 -4.75 -12.23
N TRP A 101 1.65 -4.12 -13.10
CA TRP A 101 2.86 -4.64 -13.72
C TRP A 101 3.99 -3.64 -13.51
N GLY A 102 5.20 -4.14 -13.28
CA GLY A 102 6.35 -3.31 -13.00
C GLY A 102 7.67 -4.05 -13.10
N ILE A 103 8.76 -3.28 -13.19
CA ILE A 103 10.13 -3.80 -13.23
C ILE A 103 10.63 -3.99 -11.79
N VAL A 104 11.29 -5.12 -11.53
CA VAL A 104 11.89 -5.39 -10.21
C VAL A 104 13.24 -4.68 -10.12
N HIS A 105 13.40 -3.82 -9.12
CA HIS A 105 14.71 -3.29 -8.74
C HIS A 105 15.20 -4.00 -7.46
N LYS A 106 16.47 -4.42 -7.47
CA LYS A 106 17.19 -4.90 -6.28
C LYS A 106 18.34 -3.93 -6.02
N ASP A 107 18.35 -3.32 -4.85
CA ASP A 107 19.46 -2.48 -4.37
C ASP A 107 19.78 -1.33 -5.33
N GLY A 108 18.74 -0.80 -5.99
CA GLY A 108 18.78 0.23 -7.02
C GLY A 108 18.82 -0.32 -8.45
N LEU A 109 19.51 -1.44 -8.69
CA LEU A 109 19.72 -2.01 -10.02
C LEU A 109 18.44 -2.66 -10.57
N ARG A 110 18.18 -2.49 -11.88
CA ARG A 110 17.11 -3.19 -12.60
C ARG A 110 17.46 -4.68 -12.71
N ALA A 111 16.74 -5.51 -11.96
CA ALA A 111 16.93 -6.95 -11.89
C ALA A 111 16.03 -7.73 -12.88
N ALA A 112 15.27 -7.01 -13.71
CA ALA A 112 14.49 -7.54 -14.83
C ALA A 112 14.40 -6.48 -15.92
N GLU A 113 14.44 -6.90 -17.18
CA GLU A 113 14.14 -6.05 -18.34
C GLU A 113 12.61 -5.95 -18.55
N ALA A 114 11.93 -7.11 -18.58
CA ALA A 114 10.51 -7.20 -18.87
C ALA A 114 9.61 -6.83 -17.66
N PRO A 115 8.54 -6.03 -17.85
CA PRO A 115 7.56 -5.71 -16.80
C PRO A 115 6.81 -6.94 -16.27
N LYS A 116 7.05 -7.30 -15.00
CA LYS A 116 6.44 -8.46 -14.34
C LYS A 116 5.17 -8.07 -13.58
N LYS A 117 4.17 -8.96 -13.58
CA LYS A 117 2.94 -8.79 -12.78
C LYS A 117 3.28 -8.72 -11.28
N ILE A 118 2.94 -7.61 -10.63
CA ILE A 118 3.25 -7.35 -9.22
C ILE A 118 2.33 -8.21 -8.33
N SER A 119 2.91 -8.93 -7.37
CA SER A 119 2.17 -9.83 -6.48
C SER A 119 1.71 -9.14 -5.19
N GLY A 120 0.47 -9.40 -4.77
CA GLY A 120 -0.08 -8.84 -3.52
C GLY A 120 -0.37 -7.34 -3.55
N VAL A 121 -0.71 -6.78 -4.72
CA VAL A 121 -1.17 -5.38 -4.91
C VAL A 121 -2.15 -4.94 -3.82
N HIS A 122 -3.25 -5.69 -3.63
CA HIS A 122 -4.31 -5.42 -2.65
C HIS A 122 -3.85 -5.44 -1.16
N LYS A 123 -2.68 -5.99 -0.82
CA LYS A 123 -2.27 -6.11 0.59
C LYS A 123 -1.95 -4.72 1.17
N ARG A 124 -2.48 -4.43 2.36
CA ARG A 124 -2.31 -3.14 3.06
C ARG A 124 -0.92 -3.05 3.73
N CYS A 125 0.12 -3.03 2.91
CA CYS A 125 1.51 -2.94 3.37
C CYS A 125 2.45 -2.24 2.37
N TRP A 126 1.93 -1.53 1.37
CA TRP A 126 2.75 -0.80 0.40
C TRP A 126 3.13 0.60 0.90
N LYS A 127 4.34 1.03 0.53
CA LYS A 127 4.88 2.38 0.72
C LYS A 127 5.44 2.89 -0.62
N TYR A 128 5.22 4.17 -0.91
CA TYR A 128 6.02 4.90 -1.90
C TYR A 128 7.46 5.03 -1.38
N ILE A 129 8.45 4.90 -2.27
CA ILE A 129 9.84 5.24 -1.97
C ILE A 129 10.18 6.53 -2.72
N PRO A 130 10.21 7.70 -2.07
CA PRO A 130 10.82 8.88 -2.66
C PRO A 130 12.31 8.62 -2.95
N ASN A 131 12.87 9.40 -3.88
CA ASN A 131 14.29 9.42 -4.26
C ASN A 131 14.78 8.27 -5.19
N LEU A 132 13.95 7.31 -5.57
CA LEU A 132 14.26 6.36 -6.66
C LEU A 132 13.66 6.77 -8.02
N SER A 133 12.55 7.52 -8.02
CA SER A 133 11.78 7.89 -9.21
C SER A 133 12.40 9.04 -10.03
N LYS A 134 13.73 9.03 -10.21
CA LYS A 134 14.43 10.04 -11.02
C LYS A 134 15.64 9.51 -11.80
N THR A 135 15.53 8.30 -12.34
CA THR A 135 16.17 8.01 -13.64
C THR A 135 15.44 8.82 -14.72
N THR A 136 15.67 10.13 -14.73
CA THR A 136 15.67 10.90 -15.98
C THR A 136 16.60 10.14 -16.93
N PRO A 137 16.28 9.92 -18.22
CA PRO A 137 17.33 9.63 -19.16
C PRO A 137 18.34 10.77 -19.04
N ALA A 138 19.61 10.45 -18.76
CA ALA A 138 20.63 11.49 -18.66
C ALA A 138 20.71 12.15 -20.03
N THR A 139 20.48 13.46 -20.09
CA THR A 139 20.78 14.25 -21.28
C THR A 139 22.26 14.09 -21.54
N THR A 140 22.62 13.34 -22.59
CA THR A 140 24.00 13.25 -23.04
C THR A 140 24.38 14.59 -23.65
N SER A 141 24.80 15.51 -22.79
CA SER A 141 25.39 16.80 -23.17
C SER A 141 26.81 16.60 -23.72
N SER A 142 26.94 15.74 -24.75
CA SER A 142 28.15 15.63 -25.56
C SER A 142 28.10 16.69 -26.65
N ALA A 143 28.45 17.92 -26.29
CA ALA A 143 28.77 18.93 -27.29
C ALA A 143 30.10 18.53 -27.98
N PRO A 144 30.13 18.34 -29.32
CA PRO A 144 31.37 18.50 -30.04
C PRO A 144 31.67 20.00 -30.11
N ALA A 145 32.82 20.42 -29.57
CA ALA A 145 33.38 21.71 -29.92
C ALA A 145 33.82 21.63 -31.38
N ALA A 146 33.09 22.29 -32.28
CA ALA A 146 33.38 22.38 -33.70
C ALA A 146 33.65 23.84 -34.06
N GLU A 147 34.84 24.31 -33.68
CA GLU A 147 35.43 25.54 -34.17
C GLU A 147 35.62 25.44 -35.69
N VAL A 148 34.95 26.31 -36.46
CA VAL A 148 35.21 26.51 -37.89
C VAL A 148 35.20 28.02 -38.17
N GLN A 149 36.17 28.45 -38.96
CA GLN A 149 36.64 29.83 -39.02
C GLN A 149 35.73 30.77 -39.83
N ALA A 150 35.95 32.07 -39.67
CA ALA A 150 35.33 33.12 -40.48
C ALA A 150 36.10 33.37 -41.79
N ALA A 151 35.36 33.73 -42.84
CA ALA A 151 35.81 34.52 -43.99
C ALA A 151 34.57 35.20 -44.62
#